data_AF-A0A8J2JGJ3-F1
#
_entry.id   AF-A0A8J2JGJ3-F1
#
_cell.length_a   1.000
_cell.length_b   1.000
_cell.length_c   1.000
_cell.angle_alpha   90.00
_cell.angle_beta   90.00
_cell.angle_gamma   90.00
#
_symmetry.space_group_name_H-M   'P 1'
#
loop_
_entity.id
_entity.type
_entity.pdbx_description
1 polymer ?
#
loop_
_entity_poly.entity_id
_entity_poly.type
_entity_poly.pdbx_seq_one_letter_code
_entity_poly.pdbx_strand_id
1 'polypeptide(L)' 'APWCGHCKTFASDYAKAATALKGVVKVGAVNADEEQSLASQYNIKGFPTV' A
#
# COMPACT_ATOMS: atom_id res chain seq x y z
N ALA A 1 4.74 0.25 6.36
CA ALA A 1 5.92 0.55 7.17
C ALA A 1 5.86 1.97 7.74
N PRO A 2 5.75 2.15 9.06
CA PRO A 2 5.68 3.47 9.70
C PRO A 2 6.98 4.29 9.57
N TRP A 3 8.09 3.65 9.16
CA TRP A 3 9.39 4.28 8.91
C TRP A 3 9.60 4.66 7.43
N CYS A 4 8.79 4.17 6.51
CA CYS A 4 8.97 4.41 5.08
C CYS A 4 8.46 5.82 4.68
N GLY A 5 9.39 6.76 4.46
CA GLY A 5 9.07 8.13 4.06
C GLY A 5 8.30 8.20 2.74
N HIS A 6 8.73 7.46 1.72
CA HIS A 6 8.03 7.39 0.42
C HIS A 6 6.59 6.88 0.54
N CYS A 7 6.36 5.92 1.44
CA CYS A 7 5.03 5.37 1.71
C CYS A 7 4.12 6.43 2.33
N LYS A 8 4.64 7.26 3.25
CA LYS A 8 3.87 8.34 3.88
C LYS A 8 3.44 9.39 2.86
N THR A 9 4.35 9.79 1.96
CA THR A 9 4.03 10.74 0.89
C THR A 9 2.99 10.16 -0.06
N PHE A 10 3.16 8.90 -0.48
CA PHE A 10 2.23 8.23 -1.40
C PHE A 10 0.85 7.98 -0.78
N ALA A 11 0.75 7.75 0.53
CA ALA A 11 -0.49 7.41 1.20
C ALA A 11 -1.61 8.44 0.98
N SER A 12 -1.28 9.74 0.90
CA SER A 12 -2.29 10.78 0.67
C SER A 12 -2.92 10.67 -0.72
N ASP A 13 -2.10 10.51 -1.76
CA ASP A 13 -2.61 10.40 -3.13
C ASP A 13 -3.29 9.05 -3.38
N TYR A 14 -2.79 7.98 -2.75
CA TYR A 14 -3.44 6.68 -2.79
C TYR A 14 -4.82 6.69 -2.12
N ALA A 15 -5.01 7.45 -1.04
CA ALA A 15 -6.32 7.64 -0.41
C ALA A 15 -7.31 8.41 -1.30
N LYS A 16 -6.84 9.42 -2.05
CA LYS A 16 -7.67 10.12 -3.05
C LYS A 16 -8.09 9.17 -4.17
N ALA A 17 -7.15 8.36 -4.68
CA ALA A 17 -7.44 7.34 -5.67
C ALA A 17 -8.46 6.30 -5.18
N ALA A 18 -8.31 5.82 -3.94
CA ALA A 18 -9.26 4.91 -3.30
C ALA A 18 -10.68 5.49 -3.25
N THR A 19 -10.80 6.79 -2.99
CA THR A 19 -12.09 7.49 -2.99
C THR A 19 -12.68 7.57 -4.40
N ALA A 20 -11.86 7.93 -5.39
CA ALA A 20 -12.30 8.04 -6.78
C ALA A 20 -12.72 6.69 -7.40
N LEU A 21 -12.10 5.59 -6.96
CA LEU A 21 -12.36 4.23 -7.45
C LEU A 21 -13.45 3.48 -6.67
N LYS A 22 -14.09 4.15 -5.69
CA LYS A 22 -15.11 3.53 -4.84
C LYS A 22 -16.28 3.01 -5.69
N GLY A 23 -16.56 1.71 -5.55
CA GLY A 23 -17.62 1.04 -6.31
C GLY A 23 -17.20 0.50 -7.68
N VAL A 24 -16.00 0.83 -8.14
CA VAL A 24 -15.42 0.28 -9.38
C VAL A 24 -14.38 -0.80 -9.04
N VAL A 25 -13.45 -0.49 -8.13
CA VAL A 25 -12.41 -1.43 -7.69
C VAL A 25 -12.23 -1.33 -6.18
N LYS A 26 -11.93 -2.45 -5.52
CA LYS A 26 -11.55 -2.47 -4.11
C LYS A 26 -10.10 -2.03 -3.98
N VAL A 27 -9.88 -0.90 -3.31
CA VAL A 27 -8.55 -0.37 -3.04
C VAL A 27 -8.24 -0.58 -1.55
N GLY A 28 -7.06 -1.13 -1.27
CA GLY A 28 -6.59 -1.41 0.09
C GLY A 28 -5.10 -1.15 0.21
N ALA A 29 -4.63 -1.02 1.45
CA ALA A 29 -3.23 -0.87 1.80
C ALA A 29 -2.87 -1.92 2.85
N VAL A 30 -1.70 -2.55 2.70
CA VAL A 30 -1.20 -3.55 3.65
C VAL A 30 0.16 -3.10 4.17
N ASN A 31 0.37 -3.25 5.48
CA ASN A 31 1.67 -3.03 6.08
C ASN A 31 2.51 -4.31 5.98
N ALA A 32 3.44 -4.35 5.04
CA ALA A 32 4.33 -5.49 4.83
C ALA A 32 5.29 -5.78 6.01
N ASP A 33 5.53 -4.84 6.92
CA ASP A 33 6.33 -5.10 8.13
C ASP A 33 5.57 -6.02 9.11
N GLU A 34 4.25 -5.85 9.19
CA GLU A 34 3.34 -6.64 10.01
C GLU A 34 2.96 -7.94 9.27
N GLU A 35 2.74 -7.85 7.96
CA GLU A 35 2.28 -8.96 7.11
C GLU A 35 3.42 -9.53 6.25
N GLN A 36 4.49 -10.01 6.90
CA GLN A 36 5.70 -10.50 6.21
C GLN A 36 5.44 -11.72 5.31
N SER A 37 4.54 -12.61 5.73
CA SER A 37 4.13 -13.77 4.93
C SER A 37 3.45 -13.35 3.62
N LEU A 38 2.59 -12.34 3.68
CA LEU A 38 1.91 -11.77 2.52
C LEU A 38 2.92 -11.06 1.61
N ALA A 39 3.80 -10.24 2.19
CA ALA A 39 4.86 -9.56 1.45
C ALA A 39 5.77 -10.54 0.71
N SER A 40 6.10 -11.67 1.34
CA SER A 40 6.89 -12.75 0.72
C SER A 40 6.12 -13.46 -0.38
N GLN A 41 4.84 -13.76 -0.16
CA GLN A 41 3.97 -14.40 -1.14
C GLN A 41 3.85 -13.58 -2.44
N TYR A 42 3.76 -12.25 -2.32
CA TYR A 42 3.71 -11.34 -3.46
C TYR A 42 5.10 -10.83 -3.88
N ASN A 43 6.18 -11.40 -3.32
CA ASN A 43 7.57 -11.07 -3.67
C ASN A 43 7.86 -9.55 -3.63
N ILE A 44 7.36 -8.87 -2.60
CA ILE A 44 7.56 -7.43 -2.41
C ILE A 44 9.01 -7.18 -2.01
N LYS A 45 9.75 -6.46 -2.86
CA LYS A 45 11.18 -6.15 -2.67
C LYS A 45 11.47 -4.68 -2.37
N GLY A 46 10.44 -3.83 -2.41
CA GLY A 46 10.60 -2.39 -2.23
C GLY A 46 9.27 -1.72 -1.87
N PHE A 47 9.36 -0.51 -1.32
CA PHE A 47 8.20 0.24 -0.89
C PHE A 47 8.22 1.70 -1.39
N PRO A 48 7.06 2.27 -1.76
CA PRO A 48 5.77 1.59 -1.95
C PRO A 48 5.76 0.68 -3.19
N THR A 49 4.92 -0.36 -3.19
CA THR A 49 4.59 -1.20 -4.35
C THR A 49 3.06 -1.20 -4.50
N VAL A 50 2.56 -1.06 -5.72
CA VAL A 50 1.12 -1.02 -6.08
C VAL A 50 0.82 -2.00 -7.20
#